data_AF-A0A1E9VP87-F1
#
_entry.id   AF-A0A1E9VP87-F1
#
_cell.length_a   1.000
_cell.length_b   1.000
_cell.length_c   1.000
_cell.angle_alpha   90.00
_cell.angle_beta   90.00
_cell.angle_gamma   90.00
#
_symmetry.space_group_name_H-M   'P 1'
#
loop_
_entity.id
_entity.type
_entity.pdbx_description
1 polymer ?
#
loop_
_entity_poly.entity_id
_entity_poly.type
_entity_poly.pdbx_seq_one_letter_code
_entity_poly.pdbx_strand_id
1 'polypeptide(L)'
;MVCADADDFMFSALLKMMNHRIQRVVVTANGDPIGVLKQIDILAFLSNHSHLIAEKLEVATNLDALTQVASQMNHTISVLYANGMQAKQLAQLMQVLNSRLFEKAWQMIAPANLVANTCLVVMGSEGRGEQVLKTDQDNALILSVMALICRWCGLMPSVFLAFWRNLDIHLA
;
A
#
# COMPACT_ATOMS: atom_id res chain seq x y z
N MET A 1 28.48 -24.35 7.13
CA MET A 1 28.33 -22.96 6.68
C MET A 1 27.00 -22.86 5.96
N VAL A 2 26.14 -21.89 6.30
CA VAL A 2 24.84 -21.73 5.65
C VAL A 2 24.95 -20.56 4.68
N CYS A 3 24.76 -20.84 3.39
CA CYS A 3 24.83 -19.86 2.32
C CYS A 3 23.44 -19.59 1.72
N ALA A 4 23.26 -18.42 1.13
CA ALA A 4 22.12 -18.08 0.26
C ALA A 4 22.69 -17.62 -1.09
N ASP A 5 22.00 -17.95 -2.18
CA ASP A 5 22.40 -17.44 -3.48
C ASP A 5 22.07 -15.94 -3.60
N ALA A 6 22.82 -15.19 -4.41
CA ALA A 6 22.57 -13.77 -4.65
C ALA A 6 21.20 -13.53 -5.30
N ASP A 7 20.70 -14.51 -6.05
CA ASP A 7 19.40 -14.47 -6.71
C ASP A 7 18.26 -15.05 -5.83
N ASP A 8 18.57 -15.58 -4.64
CA ASP A 8 17.56 -16.04 -3.70
C ASP A 8 16.75 -14.86 -3.13
N PHE A 9 15.45 -15.08 -2.95
CA PHE A 9 14.61 -14.14 -2.22
C PHE A 9 15.11 -13.90 -0.78
N MET A 10 15.10 -12.64 -0.33
CA MET A 10 15.46 -12.29 1.04
C MET A 10 14.63 -13.04 2.09
N PHE A 11 13.34 -13.26 1.82
CA PHE A 11 12.48 -14.03 2.73
C PHE A 11 12.95 -15.49 2.87
N SER A 12 13.45 -16.11 1.78
CA SER A 12 14.05 -17.44 1.82
C SER A 12 15.32 -17.45 2.68
N ALA A 13 16.17 -16.44 2.54
CA ALA A 13 17.35 -16.27 3.40
C ALA A 13 16.97 -16.09 4.88
N LEU A 14 15.91 -15.32 5.17
CA LEU A 14 15.37 -15.12 6.52
C LEU A 14 14.83 -16.44 7.12
N LEU A 15 14.06 -17.22 6.36
CA LEU A 15 13.59 -18.54 6.79
C LEU A 15 14.74 -19.49 7.07
N LYS A 16 15.78 -19.47 6.22
CA LYS A 16 17.00 -20.27 6.42
C LYS A 16 17.71 -19.88 7.71
N MET A 17 17.84 -18.58 7.97
CA MET A 17 18.36 -18.04 9.23
C MET A 17 17.57 -18.55 10.45
N MET A 18 16.23 -18.50 10.39
CA MET A 18 15.36 -18.98 11.48
C MET A 18 15.47 -20.50 11.71
N ASN A 19 15.41 -21.30 10.64
CA ASN A 19 15.49 -22.76 10.72
C ASN A 19 16.82 -23.24 11.30
N HIS A 20 17.92 -22.56 10.96
CA HIS A 20 19.25 -22.88 11.48
C HIS A 20 19.61 -22.14 12.77
N ARG A 21 18.72 -21.27 13.30
CA ARG A 21 18.93 -20.43 14.50
C ARG A 21 20.18 -19.55 14.40
N ILE A 22 20.43 -18.97 13.23
CA ILE A 22 21.56 -18.07 12.96
C ILE A 22 21.06 -16.70 12.50
N GLN A 23 21.85 -15.65 12.72
CA GLN A 23 21.49 -14.26 12.37
C GLN A 23 22.17 -13.74 11.10
N ARG A 24 22.96 -14.57 10.42
CA ARG A 24 23.73 -14.22 9.23
C ARG A 24 23.91 -15.41 8.31
N VAL A 25 23.91 -15.14 7.01
CA VAL A 25 24.25 -16.12 5.97
C VAL A 25 25.31 -15.53 5.05
N VAL A 26 26.13 -16.39 4.45
CA VAL A 26 27.04 -15.95 3.39
C VAL A 26 26.28 -15.92 2.08
N VAL A 27 26.39 -14.81 1.37
CA VAL A 27 25.81 -14.65 0.04
C VAL A 27 26.83 -15.16 -0.98
N THR A 28 26.40 -16.05 -1.87
CA THR A 28 27.22 -16.61 -2.93
C THR A 28 26.68 -16.24 -4.30
N ALA A 29 27.54 -16.03 -5.29
CA ALA A 29 27.16 -15.95 -6.70
C ALA A 29 27.97 -16.99 -7.47
N ASN A 30 27.29 -17.86 -8.23
CA ASN A 30 27.94 -19.00 -8.92
C ASN A 30 28.80 -19.89 -8.00
N GLY A 31 28.42 -19.99 -6.72
CA GLY A 31 29.16 -20.74 -5.70
C GLY A 31 30.29 -19.98 -5.00
N ASP A 32 30.68 -18.80 -5.49
CA ASP A 32 31.72 -17.98 -4.89
C ASP A 32 31.14 -17.03 -3.82
N PRO A 33 31.74 -16.92 -2.63
CA PRO A 33 31.26 -16.02 -1.57
C PRO A 33 31.53 -14.55 -1.94
N ILE A 34 30.45 -13.77 -2.05
CA ILE A 34 30.51 -12.35 -2.42
C ILE A 34 30.17 -11.40 -1.26
N GLY A 35 29.63 -11.92 -0.15
CA GLY A 35 29.27 -11.08 0.99
C GLY A 35 28.56 -11.80 2.12
N VAL A 36 28.03 -11.03 3.07
CA VAL A 36 27.28 -11.54 4.22
C VAL A 36 26.00 -10.72 4.38
N LEU A 37 24.86 -11.41 4.50
CA LEU A 37 23.57 -10.80 4.78
C LEU A 37 23.19 -11.06 6.23
N LYS A 38 22.85 -10.00 6.99
CA LYS A 38 22.39 -10.13 8.37
C LYS A 38 20.87 -10.07 8.43
N GLN A 39 20.30 -10.78 9.40
CA GLN A 39 18.87 -10.78 9.68
C GLN A 39 18.32 -9.36 9.94
N ILE A 40 19.07 -8.53 10.68
CA ILE A 40 18.67 -7.15 10.98
C ILE A 40 18.62 -6.26 9.73
N ASP A 41 19.47 -6.53 8.74
CA ASP A 41 19.49 -5.76 7.49
C ASP A 41 18.23 -6.04 6.66
N ILE A 42 17.78 -7.30 6.62
CA ILE A 42 16.52 -7.70 5.97
C ILE A 42 15.33 -7.02 6.66
N LEU A 43 15.28 -7.08 7.99
CA LEU A 43 14.17 -6.48 8.76
C LEU A 43 14.15 -4.96 8.60
N ALA A 44 15.31 -4.30 8.63
CA ALA A 44 15.44 -2.87 8.39
C ALA A 44 15.01 -2.49 6.97
N PHE A 45 15.40 -3.25 5.95
CA PHE A 45 14.97 -3.02 4.58
C PHE A 45 13.44 -3.08 4.47
N LEU A 46 12.80 -4.13 5.01
CA LEU A 46 11.34 -4.29 4.94
C LEU A 46 10.60 -3.17 5.69
N SER A 47 11.10 -2.78 6.86
CA SER A 47 10.52 -1.70 7.66
C SER A 47 10.65 -0.34 6.97
N ASN A 48 11.81 -0.03 6.40
CA ASN A 48 12.06 1.27 5.77
C ASN A 48 11.19 1.47 4.52
N HIS A 49 11.04 0.44 3.68
CA HIS A 49 10.25 0.55 2.45
C HIS A 49 8.76 0.77 2.73
N SER A 50 8.21 0.10 3.74
CA SER A 50 6.82 0.31 4.15
C SER A 50 6.61 1.67 4.85
N HIS A 51 7.53 2.09 5.70
CA HIS A 51 7.45 3.35 6.44
C HIS A 51 7.54 4.59 5.52
N LEU A 52 8.47 4.59 4.56
CA LEU A 52 8.67 5.74 3.66
C LEU A 52 7.41 6.09 2.85
N ILE A 53 6.65 5.08 2.44
CA ILE A 53 5.40 5.29 1.70
C ILE A 53 4.31 5.86 2.63
N ALA A 54 4.20 5.35 3.85
CA ALA A 54 3.25 5.88 4.83
C ALA A 54 3.54 7.34 5.20
N GLU A 55 4.82 7.72 5.36
CA GLU A 55 5.24 9.10 5.62
C GLU A 55 4.93 10.01 4.43
N LYS A 56 5.20 9.56 3.20
CA LYS A 56 4.84 10.31 1.98
C LYS A 56 3.34 10.52 1.85
N LEU A 57 2.53 9.50 2.20
CA LEU A 57 1.08 9.65 2.30
C LEU A 57 0.71 10.73 3.30
N GLU A 58 1.29 10.75 4.49
CA GLU A 58 1.03 11.75 5.54
C GLU A 58 1.34 13.19 5.10
N VAL A 59 2.44 13.43 4.38
CA VAL A 59 2.85 14.79 4.00
C VAL A 59 2.26 15.31 2.69
N ALA A 60 1.62 14.47 1.87
CA ALA A 60 1.04 14.90 0.58
C ALA A 60 -0.07 15.96 0.75
N THR A 61 0.09 17.18 0.24
CA THR A 61 -0.88 18.27 0.48
C THR A 61 -1.86 18.52 -0.66
N ASN A 62 -1.71 17.83 -1.78
CA ASN A 62 -2.55 17.99 -2.96
C ASN A 62 -2.69 16.66 -3.73
N LEU A 63 -3.63 16.64 -4.68
CA LEU A 63 -3.95 15.44 -5.46
C LEU A 63 -2.77 14.97 -6.31
N ASP A 64 -2.01 15.87 -6.93
CA ASP A 64 -0.84 15.51 -7.75
C ASP A 64 0.25 14.81 -6.91
N ALA A 65 0.51 15.29 -5.70
CA ALA A 65 1.42 14.64 -4.77
C ALA A 65 0.88 13.25 -4.37
N LEU A 66 -0.43 13.13 -4.14
CA LEU A 66 -1.06 11.85 -3.82
C LEU A 66 -0.97 10.84 -4.99
N THR A 67 -1.10 11.30 -6.24
CA THR A 67 -0.84 10.53 -7.47
C THR A 67 0.56 9.94 -7.48
N GLN A 68 1.57 10.77 -7.17
CA GLN A 68 2.95 10.31 -7.13
C GLN A 68 3.16 9.24 -6.06
N VAL A 69 2.48 9.37 -4.91
CA VAL A 69 2.54 8.37 -3.84
C VAL A 69 1.88 7.06 -4.27
N ALA A 70 0.70 7.09 -4.91
CA ALA A 70 0.06 5.90 -5.47
C ALA A 70 0.97 5.14 -6.44
N SER A 71 1.62 5.88 -7.35
CA SER A 71 2.58 5.29 -8.30
C SER A 71 3.77 4.62 -7.57
N GLN A 72 4.30 5.25 -6.52
CA GLN A 72 5.38 4.70 -5.71
C GLN A 72 4.96 3.50 -4.87
N MET A 73 3.69 3.42 -4.44
CA MET A 73 3.14 2.25 -3.76
C MET A 73 3.25 1.01 -4.65
N ASN A 74 2.79 1.11 -5.90
CA ASN A 74 2.88 0.01 -6.87
C ASN A 74 4.32 -0.47 -7.10
N HIS A 75 5.25 0.48 -7.26
CA HIS A 75 6.67 0.17 -7.37
C HIS A 75 7.22 -0.54 -6.13
N THR A 76 6.89 -0.05 -4.94
CA THR A 76 7.35 -0.62 -3.66
C THR A 76 6.82 -2.04 -3.46
N ILE A 77 5.53 -2.28 -3.75
CA ILE A 77 4.94 -3.62 -3.71
C ILE A 77 5.64 -4.57 -4.68
N SER A 78 5.97 -4.10 -5.89
CA SER A 78 6.70 -4.91 -6.88
C SER A 78 8.09 -5.29 -6.40
N VAL A 79 8.83 -4.35 -5.79
CA VAL A 79 10.14 -4.61 -5.19
C VAL A 79 10.02 -5.61 -4.04
N LEU A 80 9.05 -5.43 -3.14
CA LEU A 80 8.86 -6.34 -2.00
C LEU A 80 8.45 -7.75 -2.44
N TYR A 81 7.64 -7.86 -3.51
CA TYR A 81 7.30 -9.13 -4.15
C TYR A 81 8.54 -9.81 -4.76
N ALA A 82 9.34 -9.05 -5.51
CA ALA A 82 10.60 -9.55 -6.08
C ALA A 82 11.64 -9.93 -5.01
N ASN A 83 11.45 -9.52 -3.75
CA ASN A 83 12.27 -9.93 -2.61
C ASN A 83 11.65 -11.08 -1.79
N GLY A 84 10.59 -11.70 -2.32
CA GLY A 84 9.95 -12.91 -1.80
C GLY A 84 8.99 -12.68 -0.65
N MET A 85 8.48 -11.46 -0.47
CA MET A 85 7.32 -11.27 0.39
C MET A 85 6.13 -12.04 -0.20
N GLN A 86 5.44 -12.84 0.61
CA GLN A 86 4.31 -13.62 0.09
C GLN A 86 3.15 -12.69 -0.28
N ALA A 87 2.40 -13.08 -1.31
CA ALA A 87 1.31 -12.29 -1.87
C ALA A 87 0.29 -11.83 -0.81
N LYS A 88 0.02 -12.67 0.20
CA LYS A 88 -0.90 -12.33 1.29
C LYS A 88 -0.45 -11.12 2.11
N GLN A 89 0.83 -11.04 2.48
CA GLN A 89 1.37 -9.91 3.25
C GLN A 89 1.39 -8.63 2.42
N LEU A 90 1.72 -8.75 1.13
CA LEU A 90 1.69 -7.61 0.20
C LEU A 90 0.28 -7.07 0.02
N ALA A 91 -0.70 -7.95 -0.13
CA ALA A 91 -2.09 -7.54 -0.30
C ALA A 91 -2.63 -6.85 0.98
N GLN A 92 -2.25 -7.34 2.16
CA GLN A 92 -2.54 -6.65 3.43
C GLN A 92 -1.89 -5.27 3.52
N LEU A 93 -0.61 -5.15 3.13
CA LEU A 93 0.08 -3.85 3.08
C LEU A 93 -0.61 -2.89 2.11
N MET A 94 -0.91 -3.37 0.90
CA MET A 94 -1.59 -2.58 -0.13
C MET A 94 -2.96 -2.10 0.36
N GLN A 95 -3.73 -2.96 1.02
CA GLN A 95 -5.03 -2.60 1.60
C GLN A 95 -4.93 -1.47 2.62
N VAL A 96 -3.94 -1.52 3.52
CA VAL A 96 -3.71 -0.46 4.52
C VAL A 96 -3.34 0.85 3.84
N LEU A 97 -2.44 0.80 2.86
CA LEU A 97 -1.99 1.99 2.14
C LEU A 97 -3.10 2.60 1.28
N ASN A 98 -3.87 1.79 0.56
CA ASN A 98 -5.04 2.24 -0.22
C ASN A 98 -6.09 2.88 0.67
N SER A 99 -6.38 2.29 1.84
CA SER A 99 -7.35 2.87 2.77
C SER A 99 -6.97 4.29 3.20
N ARG A 100 -5.69 4.50 3.55
CA ARG A 100 -5.17 5.84 3.91
C ARG A 100 -5.17 6.79 2.73
N LEU A 101 -4.80 6.31 1.55
CA LEU A 101 -4.80 7.09 0.33
C LEU A 101 -6.20 7.58 -0.02
N PHE A 102 -7.20 6.71 0.05
CA PHE A 102 -8.60 7.06 -0.20
C PHE A 102 -9.16 8.03 0.84
N GLU A 103 -8.87 7.80 2.11
CA GLU A 103 -9.23 8.74 3.18
C GLU A 103 -8.67 10.14 2.89
N LYS A 104 -7.40 10.23 2.51
CA LYS A 104 -6.76 11.51 2.22
C LYS A 104 -7.30 12.18 0.97
N ALA A 105 -7.51 11.43 -0.10
CA ALA A 105 -8.15 11.93 -1.32
C ALA A 105 -9.55 12.48 -1.01
N TRP A 106 -10.32 11.79 -0.16
CA TRP A 106 -11.65 12.23 0.23
C TRP A 106 -11.60 13.54 1.03
N GLN A 107 -10.67 13.65 1.97
CA GLN A 107 -10.45 14.89 2.74
C GLN A 107 -10.03 16.08 1.86
N MET A 108 -9.36 15.84 0.73
CA MET A 108 -8.95 16.90 -0.22
C MET A 108 -10.08 17.32 -1.16
N ILE A 109 -10.95 16.39 -1.57
CA ILE A 109 -11.98 16.63 -2.58
C ILE A 109 -13.29 17.09 -1.94
N ALA A 110 -13.67 16.51 -0.81
CA ALA A 110 -14.92 16.79 -0.15
C ALA A 110 -14.78 17.91 0.90
N PRO A 111 -15.79 18.80 1.02
CA PRO A 111 -15.84 19.77 2.11
C PRO A 111 -15.80 19.08 3.48
N ALA A 112 -15.14 19.69 4.47
CA ALA A 112 -14.97 19.10 5.81
C ALA A 112 -16.28 18.64 6.48
N ASN A 113 -17.39 19.38 6.27
CA ASN A 113 -18.71 18.99 6.77
C ASN A 113 -19.21 17.70 6.12
N LEU A 114 -18.99 17.54 4.81
CA LEU A 114 -19.36 16.33 4.08
C LEU A 114 -18.51 15.15 4.55
N VAL A 115 -17.19 15.33 4.70
CA VAL A 115 -16.29 14.31 5.26
C VAL A 115 -16.78 13.83 6.63
N ALA A 116 -17.11 14.76 7.53
CA ALA A 116 -17.59 14.43 8.88
C ALA A 116 -18.93 13.69 8.93
N ASN A 117 -19.71 13.72 7.83
CA ASN A 117 -21.03 13.12 7.73
C ASN A 117 -21.10 11.97 6.71
N THR A 118 -19.96 11.49 6.24
CA THR A 118 -19.88 10.42 5.25
C THR A 118 -18.94 9.33 5.72
N CYS A 119 -19.22 8.09 5.29
CA CYS A 119 -18.32 6.96 5.45
C CYS A 119 -18.05 6.37 4.07
N LEU A 120 -16.79 6.36 3.67
CA LEU A 120 -16.36 5.70 2.44
C LEU A 120 -16.21 4.20 2.71
N VAL A 121 -16.87 3.40 1.88
CA VAL A 121 -16.83 1.95 1.95
C VAL A 121 -16.14 1.43 0.70
N VAL A 122 -15.02 0.74 0.91
CA VAL A 122 -14.28 0.04 -0.14
C VAL A 122 -14.71 -1.42 -0.14
N MET A 123 -15.24 -1.90 -1.25
CA MET A 123 -15.79 -3.25 -1.41
C MET A 123 -14.96 -4.04 -2.45
N GLY A 124 -15.45 -5.20 -2.88
CA GLY A 124 -14.75 -6.01 -3.86
C GLY A 124 -13.43 -6.62 -3.34
N SER A 125 -12.54 -6.99 -4.26
CA SER A 125 -11.22 -7.56 -3.95
C SER A 125 -10.28 -6.55 -3.26
N GLU A 126 -10.46 -5.26 -3.52
CA GLU A 126 -9.82 -4.15 -2.79
C GLU A 126 -10.20 -4.22 -1.29
N GLY A 127 -11.50 -4.29 -0.99
CA GLY A 127 -12.01 -4.37 0.37
C GLY A 127 -11.65 -5.68 1.09
N ARG A 128 -11.45 -6.78 0.36
CA ARG A 128 -11.05 -8.09 0.92
C ARG A 128 -9.54 -8.26 1.08
N GLY A 129 -8.72 -7.32 0.59
CA GLY A 129 -7.27 -7.45 0.64
C GLY A 129 -6.74 -8.61 -0.21
N GLU A 130 -7.39 -8.87 -1.34
CA GLU A 130 -7.03 -9.92 -2.32
C GLU A 130 -6.37 -9.33 -3.58
N GLN A 131 -6.22 -8.01 -3.63
CA GLN A 131 -5.75 -7.27 -4.81
C GLN A 131 -4.25 -7.51 -5.06
N VAL A 132 -3.91 -8.15 -6.18
CA VAL A 132 -2.53 -8.32 -6.69
C VAL A 132 -2.32 -7.57 -8.02
N LEU A 133 -3.40 -7.35 -8.79
CA LEU A 133 -3.46 -6.58 -10.03
C LEU A 133 -4.72 -5.71 -10.02
N LYS A 134 -4.71 -4.63 -10.82
CA LYS A 134 -5.78 -3.65 -10.98
C LYS A 134 -7.11 -4.32 -11.38
N THR A 135 -8.18 -4.13 -10.59
CA THR A 135 -9.55 -4.59 -10.92
C THR A 135 -10.57 -3.46 -10.77
N ASP A 136 -11.79 -3.72 -11.23
CA ASP A 136 -12.95 -2.82 -11.08
C ASP A 136 -13.12 -2.30 -9.64
N GLN A 137 -13.47 -1.02 -9.52
CA GLN A 137 -13.64 -0.30 -8.26
C GLN A 137 -15.08 -0.45 -7.75
N ASP A 138 -15.30 -1.37 -6.80
CA ASP A 138 -16.58 -1.56 -6.11
C ASP A 138 -16.60 -0.70 -4.84
N ASN A 139 -17.09 0.54 -4.90
CA ASN A 139 -17.07 1.43 -3.75
C ASN A 139 -18.40 2.13 -3.50
N ALA A 140 -18.67 2.45 -2.24
CA ALA A 140 -19.90 3.11 -1.82
C ALA A 140 -19.62 4.25 -0.83
N LEU A 141 -20.54 5.20 -0.75
CA LEU A 141 -20.52 6.27 0.26
C LEU A 141 -21.80 6.18 1.09
N ILE A 142 -21.66 5.96 2.39
CA ILE A 142 -22.78 6.00 3.34
C ILE A 142 -22.88 7.43 3.88
N LEU A 143 -24.11 7.96 3.92
CA LEU A 143 -24.39 9.31 4.41
C LEU A 143 -25.09 9.25 5.76
N SER A 144 -24.74 10.18 6.65
CA SER A 144 -25.56 10.44 7.82
C SER A 144 -26.91 11.07 7.41
N VAL A 145 -27.95 10.81 8.20
CA VAL A 145 -29.27 11.45 8.01
C VAL A 145 -29.14 12.99 8.03
N MET A 146 -28.17 13.53 8.76
CA MET A 146 -27.89 14.97 8.81
C MET A 146 -27.37 15.51 7.46
N ALA A 147 -26.57 14.75 6.70
CA ALA A 147 -26.11 15.13 5.37
C ALA A 147 -27.24 15.18 4.33
N LEU A 148 -28.25 14.31 4.47
CA LEU A 148 -29.44 14.28 3.61
C LEU A 148 -30.36 15.50 3.82
N ILE A 149 -30.41 16.03 5.04
CA ILE A 149 -31.23 17.21 5.39
C ILE A 149 -30.51 18.52 4.99
N CYS A 150 -29.18 18.51 4.91
CA CYS A 150 -28.40 19.67 4.55
C CYS A 150 -28.35 19.90 3.02
N ARG A 151 -27.96 21.12 2.61
CA ARG A 151 -27.96 21.66 1.23
C ARG A 151 -27.10 20.88 0.19
N TRP A 152 -26.57 19.71 0.54
CA TRP A 152 -25.61 18.92 -0.23
C TRP A 152 -26.25 17.92 -1.19
N CYS A 153 -27.56 17.65 -1.08
CA CYS A 153 -28.27 16.70 -1.94
C CYS A 153 -28.06 16.95 -3.46
N GLY A 154 -27.83 18.20 -3.88
CA GLY A 154 -27.53 18.55 -5.28
C GLY A 154 -26.05 18.55 -5.68
N LEU A 155 -25.13 18.82 -4.75
CA LEU A 155 -23.68 18.88 -5.01
C LEU A 155 -23.01 17.50 -4.88
N MET A 156 -23.62 16.60 -4.12
CA MET A 156 -23.03 15.30 -3.79
C MET A 156 -22.75 14.40 -5.01
N PRO A 157 -23.64 14.29 -6.03
CA PRO A 157 -23.32 13.51 -7.22
C PRO A 157 -22.07 14.04 -7.93
N SER A 158 -21.88 15.36 -7.98
CA SER A 158 -20.70 15.97 -8.61
C SER A 158 -19.41 15.75 -7.82
N VAL A 159 -19.46 15.81 -6.48
CA VAL A 159 -18.30 15.56 -5.61
C VAL A 159 -17.92 14.08 -5.60
N PHE A 160 -18.90 13.18 -5.55
CA PHE A 160 -18.68 11.74 -5.61
C PHE A 160 -18.10 11.34 -6.97
N LEU A 161 -18.67 11.83 -8.08
CA LEU A 161 -18.11 11.60 -9.41
C LEU A 161 -16.72 12.22 -9.56
N ALA A 162 -16.46 13.39 -8.99
CA ALA A 162 -15.13 14.00 -8.99
C ALA A 162 -14.13 13.16 -8.19
N PHE A 163 -14.53 12.59 -7.05
CA PHE A 163 -13.69 11.69 -6.27
C PHE A 163 -13.28 10.46 -7.09
N TRP A 164 -14.24 9.74 -7.67
CA TRP A 164 -13.96 8.56 -8.50
C TRP A 164 -13.19 8.87 -9.76
N ARG A 165 -13.53 9.96 -10.45
CA ARG A 165 -12.81 10.37 -11.65
C ARG A 165 -11.34 10.72 -11.33
N ASN A 166 -11.06 11.32 -10.18
CA ASN A 166 -9.68 11.57 -9.77
C ASN A 166 -8.98 10.28 -9.29
N LEU A 167 -9.67 9.37 -8.62
CA LEU A 167 -9.11 8.07 -8.25
C LEU A 167 -8.72 7.23 -9.47
N ASP A 168 -9.61 7.08 -10.45
CA ASP A 168 -9.37 6.26 -11.64
C ASP A 168 -8.30 6.83 -12.57
N ILE A 169 -8.20 8.17 -12.67
CA ILE A 169 -7.26 8.84 -13.58
C ILE A 169 -5.86 8.95 -12.95
N HIS A 170 -5.78 9.12 -11.62
CA HIS A 170 -4.54 9.53 -10.96
C HIS A 170 -4.02 8.56 -9.89
N LEU A 171 -4.86 7.69 -9.33
CA LEU A 171 -4.50 6.88 -8.16
C LEU A 171 -4.59 5.37 -8.42
N ALA A 172 -5.03 5.00 -9.62
CA ALA A 172 -5.05 3.63 -10.10
C ALA A 172 -3.74 3.30 -10.83
#